data_AF-A0A023AV28-F1
#
_entry.id   AF-A0A023AV28-F1
#
_cell.length_a   1.000
_cell.length_b   1.000
_cell.length_c   1.000
_cell.angle_alpha   90.00
_cell.angle_beta   90.00
_cell.angle_gamma   90.00
#
_symmetry.space_group_name_H-M   'P 1'
#
loop_
_entity.id
_entity.type
_entity.pdbx_description
1 polymer ?
#
loop_
_entity_poly.entity_id
_entity_poly.type
_entity_poly.pdbx_seq_one_letter_code
_entity_poly.pdbx_strand_id
1 'polypeptide(L)'
;SPATEGRSSPWVINLLECTEKVLAGLQSAGSPSPFGRGSEKVFDERVRKAVEFPAERMASQFVPVFNAEFCSRIQRLLGGRSFFLQPHKLNVYGEGAHFAKHKDTIRDPRMVASVVVCCPTSFEGGVLSL
;
A
#
# COMPACT_ATOMS: atom_id res chain seq x y z
N SER A 1 37.29 6.32 6.82
CA SER A 1 35.96 6.93 6.57
C SER A 1 34.94 6.27 7.48
N PRO A 2 34.06 7.05 8.13
CA PRO A 2 33.44 6.64 9.39
C PRO A 2 32.25 5.70 9.20
N ALA A 3 32.16 4.75 10.14
CA ALA A 3 30.97 4.06 10.66
C ALA A 3 29.93 3.49 9.67
N THR A 4 30.13 2.24 9.25
CA THR A 4 29.03 1.31 9.00
C THR A 4 28.51 0.75 10.33
N GLU A 5 27.93 1.61 11.16
CA GLU A 5 27.22 1.16 12.36
C GLU A 5 25.82 0.66 11.98
N GLY A 6 25.57 -0.63 12.24
CA GLY A 6 24.23 -1.13 12.56
C GLY A 6 23.21 -1.24 11.42
N ARG A 7 23.59 -1.57 10.18
CA ARG A 7 22.58 -1.93 9.17
C ARG A 7 22.03 -3.31 9.47
N SER A 8 20.95 -3.39 10.25
CA SER A 8 20.15 -4.61 10.39
C SER A 8 19.74 -5.10 9.01
N SER A 9 19.89 -6.40 8.73
CA SER A 9 19.43 -6.99 7.49
C SER A 9 17.97 -6.61 7.21
N PRO A 10 17.59 -6.35 5.94
CA PRO A 10 16.20 -6.06 5.61
C PRO A 10 15.32 -7.24 6.04
N TRP A 11 14.18 -6.92 6.65
CA TRP A 11 13.22 -7.93 7.07
C TRP A 11 12.51 -8.48 5.83
N VAL A 12 12.55 -9.79 5.65
CA VAL A 12 11.85 -10.48 4.57
C VAL A 12 10.56 -11.06 5.14
N ILE A 13 9.44 -10.76 4.49
CA ILE A 13 8.11 -11.18 4.94
C ILE A 13 7.47 -12.01 3.82
N ASN A 14 7.12 -13.25 4.14
CA ASN A 14 6.27 -14.07 3.28
C ASN A 14 4.81 -13.76 3.58
N LEU A 15 4.17 -12.98 2.70
CA LEU A 15 2.77 -12.59 2.87
C LEU A 15 1.78 -13.76 2.69
N LEU A 16 2.21 -14.88 2.09
CA LEU A 16 1.39 -16.10 1.95
C LEU A 16 1.33 -16.93 3.24
N GLU A 17 2.31 -16.75 4.12
CA GLU A 17 2.47 -17.49 5.38
C GLU A 17 2.58 -16.52 6.55
N CYS A 18 1.79 -15.44 6.50
CA CYS A 18 1.89 -14.36 7.46
C CYS A 18 1.17 -14.74 8.75
N THR A 19 1.92 -14.92 9.83
CA THR A 19 1.35 -15.17 11.17
C THR A 19 0.90 -13.85 11.82
N GLU A 20 0.00 -13.95 12.80
CA GLU A 20 -0.42 -12.80 13.62
C GLU A 20 0.75 -12.02 14.22
N LYS A 21 1.81 -12.74 14.64
CA LYS A 21 3.02 -12.10 15.17
C LYS A 21 3.74 -11.24 14.12
N VAL A 22 3.79 -11.70 12.87
CA VAL A 22 4.40 -10.95 11.76
C VAL A 22 3.54 -9.75 11.40
N LEU A 23 2.21 -9.91 11.36
CA LEU A 23 1.26 -8.82 11.12
C LEU A 23 1.33 -7.74 12.21
N ALA A 24 1.40 -8.13 13.49
CA ALA A 24 1.59 -7.21 14.60
C ALA A 24 2.93 -6.47 14.52
N GLY A 25 3.99 -7.16 14.09
CA GLY A 25 5.30 -6.56 13.83
C GLY A 25 5.26 -5.53 12.70
N LEU A 26 4.58 -5.85 11.59
CA LEU A 26 4.32 -4.91 10.50
C LEU A 26 3.53 -3.69 10.96
N GLN A 27 2.45 -3.90 11.71
CA GLN A 27 1.63 -2.82 12.22
C GLN A 27 2.44 -1.89 13.15
N SER A 28 3.33 -2.46 13.97
CA SER A 28 4.18 -1.68 14.90
C SER A 28 5.33 -0.95 14.20
N ALA A 29 5.82 -1.46 13.07
CA ALA A 29 6.94 -0.87 12.33
C ALA A 29 6.52 0.23 11.32
N GLY A 30 5.24 0.25 10.93
CA GLY A 30 4.69 1.23 10.01
C GLY A 30 4.57 2.62 10.64
N SER A 31 4.52 3.65 9.81
CA SER A 31 4.22 5.01 10.27
C SER A 31 2.72 5.29 10.13
N PRO A 32 2.09 6.11 10.99
CA PRO A 32 0.68 6.46 10.81
C PRO A 32 0.40 6.92 9.37
N SER A 33 -0.70 6.43 8.78
CA SER A 33 -1.01 6.73 7.38
C SER A 33 -1.85 8.01 7.27
N PRO A 34 -1.34 9.08 6.66
CA PRO A 34 -2.11 10.31 6.52
C PRO A 34 -3.15 10.20 5.40
N PHE A 35 -4.07 11.15 5.38
CA PHE A 35 -4.90 11.45 4.22
C PHE A 35 -4.64 12.88 3.74
N GLY A 36 -4.94 13.12 2.46
CA GLY A 36 -4.78 14.44 1.85
C GLY A 36 -5.99 15.32 2.14
N ARG A 37 -5.75 16.58 2.51
CA ARG A 37 -6.77 17.63 2.59
C ARG A 37 -6.26 18.86 1.86
N GLY A 38 -6.63 19.01 0.59
CA GLY A 38 -6.00 20.00 -0.28
C GLY A 38 -4.51 19.72 -0.44
N SER A 39 -3.66 20.68 -0.08
CA SER A 39 -2.20 20.55 -0.06
C SER A 39 -1.64 19.94 1.23
N GLU A 40 -2.47 19.71 2.25
CA GLU A 40 -2.03 19.24 3.56
C GLU A 40 -2.06 17.71 3.67
N LYS A 41 -1.11 17.16 4.43
CA LYS A 41 -1.19 15.80 4.97
C LYS A 41 -1.75 15.87 6.39
N VAL A 42 -2.87 15.21 6.64
CA VAL A 42 -3.57 15.24 7.92
C VAL A 42 -3.53 13.85 8.56
N PHE A 43 -3.29 13.83 9.87
CA PHE A 43 -3.36 12.64 10.72
C PHE A 43 -4.56 12.78 11.65
N ASP A 44 -5.63 12.06 11.35
CA ASP A 44 -6.84 12.00 12.18
C ASP A 44 -7.40 10.59 12.10
N GLU A 45 -7.30 9.83 13.19
CA GLU A 45 -7.73 8.43 13.24
C GLU A 45 -9.25 8.27 13.07
N ARG A 46 -10.04 9.33 13.29
CA ARG A 46 -11.49 9.30 12.99
C ARG A 46 -11.75 9.20 11.49
N VAL A 47 -10.83 9.72 10.67
CA VAL A 47 -10.90 9.65 9.21
C VAL A 47 -10.12 8.44 8.70
N ARG A 48 -8.89 8.24 9.19
CA ARG A 48 -8.03 7.16 8.75
C ARG A 48 -7.21 6.60 9.90
N LYS A 49 -7.53 5.37 10.29
CA LYS A 49 -6.74 4.59 11.24
C LYS A 49 -6.04 3.48 10.46
N ALA A 50 -4.75 3.65 10.20
CA ALA A 50 -3.90 2.68 9.52
C ALA A 50 -2.42 3.07 9.69
N VAL A 51 -1.51 2.13 9.42
CA VAL A 51 -0.09 2.45 9.20
C VAL A 51 0.30 2.23 7.75
N GLU A 52 1.35 2.90 7.30
CA GLU A 52 1.86 2.79 5.94
C GLU A 52 3.38 2.58 5.88
N PHE A 53 3.79 1.93 4.80
CA PHE A 53 5.17 1.84 4.34
C PHE A 53 5.24 2.44 2.94
N PRO A 54 5.95 3.57 2.75
CA PRO A 54 6.10 4.19 1.43
C PRO A 54 6.97 3.31 0.53
N ALA A 55 6.77 3.39 -0.79
CA ALA A 55 7.43 2.52 -1.77
C ALA A 55 8.96 2.52 -1.65
N GLU A 56 9.58 3.64 -1.27
CA GLU A 56 11.03 3.79 -1.11
C GLU A 56 11.60 2.97 0.06
N ARG A 57 10.74 2.53 0.99
CA ARG A 57 11.10 1.71 2.16
C ARG A 57 10.80 0.23 1.95
N MET A 58 10.33 -0.18 0.78
CA MET A 58 9.97 -1.57 0.49
C MET A 58 10.51 -2.03 -0.86
N ALA A 59 10.76 -3.33 -0.93
CA ALA A 59 10.98 -4.05 -2.18
C ALA A 59 10.03 -5.25 -2.19
N SER A 60 9.55 -5.62 -3.37
CA SER A 60 8.65 -6.77 -3.53
C SER A 60 9.08 -7.61 -4.72
N GLN A 61 9.07 -8.92 -4.54
CA GLN A 61 9.19 -9.87 -5.65
C GLN A 61 7.90 -9.93 -6.49
N PHE A 62 6.79 -9.43 -5.95
CA PHE A 62 5.54 -9.30 -6.67
C PHE A 62 5.58 -8.04 -7.55
N VAL A 63 5.72 -8.26 -8.86
CA VAL A 63 5.79 -7.21 -9.88
C VAL A 63 4.61 -7.41 -10.87
N PRO A 64 3.45 -6.77 -10.64
CA PRO A 64 2.22 -7.02 -11.42
C PRO A 64 2.39 -6.87 -12.92
N VAL A 65 3.27 -5.98 -13.36
CA VAL A 65 3.49 -5.69 -14.79
C VAL A 65 4.03 -6.89 -15.58
N PHE A 66 4.59 -7.90 -14.91
CA PHE A 66 5.01 -9.16 -15.55
C PHE A 66 3.87 -10.16 -15.76
N ASN A 67 2.66 -9.89 -15.24
CA ASN A 67 1.48 -10.69 -15.51
C ASN A 67 0.71 -10.13 -16.73
N ALA A 68 0.81 -10.82 -17.86
CA ALA A 68 0.21 -10.38 -19.12
C ALA A 68 -1.33 -10.30 -19.07
N GLU A 69 -2.00 -11.22 -18.38
CA GLU A 69 -3.46 -11.22 -18.25
C GLU A 69 -3.94 -10.01 -17.44
N PHE A 70 -3.29 -9.77 -16.30
CA PHE A 70 -3.54 -8.59 -15.48
C PHE A 70 -3.35 -7.30 -16.29
N CYS A 71 -2.24 -7.19 -17.03
CA CYS A 71 -1.99 -6.03 -17.88
C CYS A 71 -3.04 -5.85 -18.99
N SER A 72 -3.45 -6.94 -19.64
CA SER A 72 -4.49 -6.92 -20.67
C SER A 72 -5.85 -6.45 -20.11
N ARG A 73 -6.21 -6.88 -18.91
CA ARG A 73 -7.45 -6.47 -18.24
C ARG A 73 -7.43 -4.97 -17.91
N ILE A 74 -6.32 -4.47 -17.35
CA ILE A 74 -6.18 -3.03 -17.06
C ILE A 74 -6.21 -2.21 -18.34
N GLN A 75 -5.48 -2.61 -19.38
CA GLN A 75 -5.51 -1.92 -20.68
C GLN A 75 -6.92 -1.84 -21.26
N ARG A 76 -7.71 -2.91 -21.16
CA ARG A 76 -9.11 -2.94 -21.60
C ARG A 76 -9.98 -1.96 -20.81
N LEU A 77 -9.84 -1.93 -19.49
CA LEU A 77 -10.56 -0.98 -18.62
C LEU A 77 -10.20 0.48 -18.94
N LEU A 78 -8.97 0.73 -19.41
CA LEU A 78 -8.50 2.04 -19.84
C LEU A 78 -8.79 2.34 -21.32
N GLY A 79 -9.63 1.55 -21.99
CA GLY A 79 -10.01 1.77 -23.38
C GLY A 79 -8.87 1.57 -24.38
N GLY A 80 -7.96 0.63 -24.12
CA GLY A 80 -6.83 0.30 -24.99
C GLY A 80 -5.57 1.15 -24.77
N ARG A 81 -5.64 2.17 -23.92
CA ARG A 81 -4.51 3.08 -23.66
C ARG A 81 -3.35 2.36 -22.99
N SER A 82 -2.13 2.72 -23.37
CA SER A 82 -0.93 2.30 -22.66
C SER A 82 -0.94 2.87 -21.24
N PHE A 83 -0.32 2.14 -20.31
CA PHE A 83 -0.20 2.54 -18.93
C PHE A 83 1.14 2.03 -18.37
N PHE A 84 1.55 2.60 -17.25
CA PHE A 84 2.59 2.05 -16.39
C PHE A 84 2.06 2.01 -14.96
N LEU A 85 2.64 1.16 -14.12
CA LEU A 85 2.31 1.08 -12.72
C LEU A 85 3.48 1.59 -11.90
N GLN A 86 3.18 2.38 -10.89
CA GLN A 86 4.15 2.86 -9.93
C GLN A 86 3.72 2.41 -8.53
N PRO A 87 4.56 1.63 -7.82
CA PRO A 87 4.31 1.32 -6.41
C PRO A 87 4.20 2.62 -5.62
N HIS A 88 3.15 2.74 -4.81
CA HIS A 88 2.91 3.93 -4.00
C HIS A 88 3.25 3.69 -2.54
N LYS A 89 2.52 2.77 -1.91
CA LYS A 89 2.70 2.38 -0.51
C LYS A 89 1.99 1.08 -0.20
N LEU A 90 2.46 0.39 0.84
CA LEU A 90 1.73 -0.66 1.53
C LEU A 90 0.99 -0.03 2.71
N ASN A 91 -0.33 -0.26 2.80
CA ASN A 91 -1.10 0.11 3.98
C ASN A 91 -1.41 -1.14 4.80
N VAL A 92 -1.31 -1.05 6.12
CA VAL A 92 -1.66 -2.12 7.07
C VAL A 92 -2.80 -1.61 7.95
N TYR A 93 -3.90 -2.35 7.94
CA TYR A 93 -5.10 -2.08 8.73
C TYR A 93 -5.20 -3.16 9.79
N GLY A 94 -5.04 -2.79 11.06
CA GLY A 94 -5.25 -3.69 12.20
C GLY A 94 -6.71 -3.70 12.66
N GLU A 95 -6.95 -4.21 13.87
CA GLU A 95 -8.30 -4.26 14.42
C GLU A 95 -8.93 -2.87 14.61
N GLY A 96 -10.19 -2.73 14.17
CA GLY A 96 -10.95 -1.48 14.20
C GLY A 96 -10.36 -0.36 13.33
N ALA A 97 -9.40 -0.69 12.46
CA ALA A 97 -8.81 0.23 11.50
C ALA A 97 -9.78 0.50 10.35
N HIS A 98 -9.76 1.71 9.81
CA HIS A 98 -10.66 2.11 8.74
C HIS A 98 -10.09 3.26 7.93
N PHE A 99 -10.71 3.52 6.78
CA PHE A 99 -10.57 4.77 6.07
C PHE A 99 -11.97 5.23 5.64
N ALA A 100 -12.40 6.37 6.18
CA ALA A 100 -13.67 7.00 5.84
C ALA A 100 -13.76 7.31 4.34
N LYS A 101 -15.00 7.48 3.86
CA LYS A 101 -15.29 7.86 2.47
C LYS A 101 -14.46 9.07 2.07
N HIS A 102 -13.68 8.94 1.00
CA HIS A 102 -12.79 9.98 0.52
C HIS A 102 -12.68 9.93 -1.00
N LYS A 103 -12.03 10.96 -1.56
CA LYS A 103 -11.55 10.94 -2.95
C LYS A 103 -10.04 10.78 -2.94
N ASP A 104 -9.52 9.96 -3.85
CA ASP A 104 -8.09 9.86 -4.04
C ASP A 104 -7.48 11.22 -4.39
N THR A 105 -6.36 11.54 -3.75
CA THR A 105 -5.55 12.69 -4.13
C THR A 105 -4.80 12.37 -5.42
N ILE A 106 -5.03 13.15 -6.47
CA ILE A 106 -4.23 13.06 -7.70
C ILE A 106 -2.83 13.63 -7.40
N ARG A 107 -1.80 12.81 -7.60
CA ARG A 107 -0.39 13.15 -7.27
C ARG A 107 0.48 13.39 -8.49
N ASP A 108 0.02 12.97 -9.66
CA ASP A 108 0.66 13.18 -10.94
C ASP A 108 -0.46 13.49 -11.95
N PRO A 109 -0.32 14.48 -12.83
CA PRO A 109 -1.32 14.78 -13.87
C PRO A 109 -1.64 13.59 -14.79
N ARG A 110 -0.77 12.60 -14.86
CA ARG A 110 -0.92 11.35 -15.64
C ARG A 110 -1.61 10.24 -14.84
N MET A 111 -1.85 10.43 -13.54
CA MET A 111 -2.54 9.45 -12.70
C MET A 111 -4.03 9.40 -13.08
N VAL A 112 -4.46 8.27 -13.61
CA VAL A 112 -5.85 8.05 -14.06
C VAL A 112 -6.65 7.14 -13.14
N ALA A 113 -5.99 6.31 -12.34
CA ALA A 113 -6.61 5.35 -11.44
C ALA A 113 -5.64 4.90 -10.35
N SER A 114 -6.19 4.28 -9.30
CA SER A 114 -5.45 3.53 -8.29
C SER A 114 -5.66 2.03 -8.50
N VAL A 115 -4.59 1.24 -8.38
CA VAL A 115 -4.68 -0.22 -8.31
C VAL A 115 -4.39 -0.64 -6.87
N VAL A 116 -5.34 -1.33 -6.25
CA VAL A 116 -5.20 -1.87 -4.89
C VAL A 116 -5.01 -3.38 -5.00
N VAL A 117 -3.95 -3.90 -4.37
CA VAL A 117 -3.69 -5.34 -4.27
C VAL A 117 -3.87 -5.74 -2.81
N CYS A 118 -4.87 -6.57 -2.54
CA CYS A 118 -5.07 -7.16 -1.23
C CYS A 118 -4.05 -8.30 -1.05
N CYS A 119 -3.23 -8.22 -0.01
CA CYS A 119 -2.28 -9.28 0.30
C CYS A 119 -3.03 -10.52 0.81
N PRO A 120 -2.53 -11.74 0.54
CA PRO A 120 -3.20 -13.01 0.84
C PRO A 120 -3.08 -13.38 2.33
N THR A 121 -3.49 -12.48 3.21
CA THR A 121 -3.53 -12.67 4.66
C THR A 121 -4.98 -12.87 5.09
N SER A 122 -5.23 -13.72 6.09
CA SER A 122 -6.57 -13.84 6.67
C SER A 122 -6.98 -12.54 7.37
N PHE A 123 -8.22 -12.10 7.16
CA PHE A 123 -8.82 -10.98 7.88
C PHE A 123 -10.35 -11.09 7.86
N GLU A 124 -11.01 -10.42 8.80
CA GLU A 124 -12.46 -10.26 8.84
C GLU A 124 -12.83 -8.77 8.69
N GLY A 125 -13.93 -8.47 7.99
CA GLY A 125 -14.32 -7.10 7.67
C GLY A 125 -13.50 -6.49 6.52
N GLY A 126 -13.07 -5.24 6.67
CA GLY A 126 -12.16 -4.59 5.70
C GLY A 126 -12.72 -4.40 4.28
N VAL A 127 -14.05 -4.35 4.13
CA VAL A 127 -14.71 -4.25 2.82
C VAL A 127 -14.31 -2.97 2.10
N LEU A 128 -13.79 -3.10 0.88
CA LEU A 128 -13.58 -1.98 -0.03
C LEU A 128 -14.92 -1.57 -0.66
N SER A 129 -15.47 -0.43 -0.24
CA SER A 129 -16.66 0.17 -0.84
C SER A 129 -16.27 1.32 -1.77
N LEU A 130 -16.70 1.26 -3.03
CA LEU A 130 -16.43 2.24 -4.08
C LEU A 130 -17.57 3.28 -4.20
#